data_AF-A0A2N5CBE0-F1
#
_entry.id   AF-A0A2N5CBE0-F1
#
_cell.length_a   1.000
_cell.length_b   1.000
_cell.length_c   1.000
_cell.angle_alpha   90.00
_cell.angle_beta   90.00
_cell.angle_gamma   90.00
#
_symmetry.space_group_name_H-M   'P 1'
#
loop_
_entity.id
_entity.type
_entity.pdbx_description
1 polymer ?
#
loop_
_entity_poly.entity_id
_entity_poly.type
_entity_poly.pdbx_seq_one_letter_code
_entity_poly.pdbx_strand_id
1 'polypeptide(L)'
;MKTISIAALLSVAAVLAGCATAYQPKGLTGGFAETQLDTNVFRVSFQGNGYTGTERAEDIVLLRSAELTLTHGFTHFVIVDATSRIERDSFTTPVQSHTTANVTTIGNHAYGSAHTTTTGGQTIVFSKPRSTNTIVAFAGRPDIPGMVYDARMICDSVGPKYKVICGAGI
;
A
#
# COMPACT_ATOMS: atom_id res chain seq x y z
N MET A 1 -12.16 2.55 41.36
CA MET A 1 -11.91 3.12 40.02
C MET A 1 -10.49 2.71 39.62
N LYS A 2 -10.34 1.77 38.68
CA LYS A 2 -9.01 1.27 38.26
C LYS A 2 -8.29 2.41 37.53
N THR A 3 -7.18 2.88 38.08
CA THR A 3 -6.27 3.83 37.44
C THR A 3 -5.72 3.16 36.18
N ILE A 4 -6.26 3.51 35.02
CA ILE A 4 -5.74 3.05 33.73
C ILE A 4 -4.36 3.68 33.59
N SER A 5 -3.32 2.85 33.68
CA SER A 5 -1.93 3.28 33.60
C SER A 5 -1.69 4.00 32.27
N ILE A 6 -1.12 5.21 32.31
CA ILE A 6 -0.80 6.02 31.11
C ILE A 6 0.07 5.22 30.11
N ALA A 7 0.88 4.28 30.59
CA ALA A 7 1.64 3.33 29.76
C ALA A 7 0.77 2.40 28.89
N ALA A 8 -0.42 2.01 29.37
CA ALA A 8 -1.37 1.18 28.60
C ALA A 8 -2.11 1.99 27.52
N LEU A 9 -2.25 3.31 27.69
CA LEU A 9 -2.77 4.21 26.66
C LEU A 9 -1.73 4.49 25.56
N LEU A 10 -0.45 4.62 25.93
CA LEU A 10 0.66 4.79 24.98
C LEU A 10 0.94 3.53 24.13
N SER A 11 0.77 2.33 24.68
CA SER A 11 0.95 1.08 23.94
C SER A 11 -0.16 0.83 22.91
N VAL A 12 -1.41 1.22 23.20
CA VAL A 12 -2.52 1.17 22.24
C VAL A 12 -2.31 2.18 21.10
N ALA A 13 -1.81 3.39 21.40
CA ALA A 13 -1.53 4.40 20.38
C ALA A 13 -0.43 3.98 19.39
N ALA A 14 0.56 3.16 19.81
CA ALA A 14 1.62 2.67 18.95
C ALA A 14 1.13 1.64 17.91
N VAL A 15 0.03 0.92 18.20
CA VAL A 15 -0.56 -0.08 17.29
C VAL A 15 -1.44 0.57 16.21
N LEU A 16 -1.79 1.86 16.35
CA LEU A 16 -2.49 2.63 15.32
C LEU A 16 -1.54 3.17 14.22
N ALA A 17 -0.25 2.81 14.24
CA ALA A 17 0.61 3.00 13.07
C ALA A 17 0.00 2.17 11.92
N GLY A 18 -0.70 2.86 11.02
CA GLY A 18 -1.73 2.28 10.16
C GLY A 18 -1.30 1.03 9.40
N CYS A 19 -2.26 0.13 9.15
CA CYS A 19 -2.08 -1.13 8.42
C CYS A 19 -1.52 -0.98 6.98
N ALA A 20 -1.26 0.24 6.52
CA ALA A 20 -0.63 0.53 5.24
C ALA A 20 0.83 0.04 5.23
N THR A 21 1.32 -0.30 4.04
CA THR A 21 2.71 -0.73 3.85
C THR A 21 3.67 0.38 4.26
N ALA A 22 4.65 0.03 5.10
CA ALA A 22 5.70 0.93 5.57
C ALA A 22 6.69 1.25 4.44
N TYR A 23 7.50 2.29 4.65
CA TYR A 23 8.68 2.53 3.82
C TYR A 23 9.74 1.49 4.19
N GLN A 24 9.88 0.44 3.38
CA GLN A 24 10.77 -0.69 3.65
C GLN A 24 11.11 -1.42 2.34
N PRO A 25 12.22 -2.16 2.27
CA PRO A 25 12.50 -3.07 1.17
C PRO A 25 11.37 -4.07 0.98
N LYS A 26 11.15 -4.50 -0.26
CA LYS A 26 10.05 -5.40 -0.63
C LYS A 26 10.08 -6.68 0.20
N GLY A 27 8.98 -6.93 0.92
CA GLY A 27 8.73 -8.15 1.70
C GLY A 27 7.30 -8.64 1.56
N LEU A 28 6.84 -9.43 2.55
CA LEU A 28 5.51 -10.05 2.56
C LEU A 28 4.36 -9.03 2.58
N THR A 29 4.57 -7.87 3.22
CA THR A 29 3.56 -6.81 3.35
C THR A 29 3.68 -5.73 2.28
N GLY A 30 4.50 -5.97 1.25
CA GLY A 30 4.86 -4.99 0.24
C GLY A 30 6.18 -4.28 0.57
N GLY A 31 6.45 -3.19 -0.13
CA GLY A 31 7.67 -2.39 0.03
C GLY A 31 8.22 -1.90 -1.30
N PHE A 32 9.35 -1.20 -1.24
CA PHE A 32 10.07 -0.71 -2.42
C PHE A 32 11.11 -1.73 -2.90
N ALA A 33 11.38 -1.72 -4.20
CA ALA A 33 12.46 -2.45 -4.82
C ALA A 33 13.06 -1.60 -5.95
N GLU A 34 14.36 -1.74 -6.16
CA GLU A 34 15.09 -1.00 -7.18
C GLU A 34 15.91 -1.93 -8.07
N THR A 35 16.18 -1.47 -9.28
CA THR A 35 17.01 -2.17 -10.25
C THR A 35 17.81 -1.13 -11.02
N GLN A 36 19.13 -1.26 -11.00
CA GLN A 36 20.00 -0.44 -11.83
C GLN A 36 19.91 -0.95 -13.26
N LEU A 37 19.50 -0.08 -14.18
CA LEU A 37 19.40 -0.38 -15.61
C LEU A 37 20.65 0.07 -16.37
N ASP A 38 21.30 1.13 -15.89
CA ASP A 38 22.57 1.66 -16.40
C ASP A 38 23.29 2.42 -15.27
N THR A 39 24.49 2.92 -15.54
CA THR A 39 25.36 3.66 -14.61
C THR A 39 24.62 4.77 -13.86
N ASN A 40 23.73 5.51 -14.55
CA ASN A 40 22.91 6.57 -13.98
C ASN A 40 21.41 6.37 -14.23
N VAL A 41 20.97 5.16 -14.59
CA VAL A 41 19.55 4.86 -14.86
C VAL A 41 19.06 3.80 -13.89
N PHE A 42 17.96 4.11 -13.19
CA PHE A 42 17.42 3.25 -12.15
C PHE A 42 15.93 3.08 -12.32
N ARG A 43 15.43 1.87 -12.13
CA ARG A 43 14.01 1.58 -12.00
C ARG A 43 13.67 1.35 -10.54
N VAL A 44 12.77 2.17 -10.01
CA VAL A 44 12.26 2.09 -8.63
C VAL A 44 10.81 1.68 -8.69
N SER A 45 10.42 0.70 -7.88
CA SER A 45 9.05 0.22 -7.79
C SER A 45 8.60 0.11 -6.35
N PHE A 46 7.31 0.31 -6.10
CA PHE A 46 6.70 0.12 -4.80
C PHE A 46 5.43 -0.71 -4.94
N GLN A 47 5.23 -1.62 -3.99
CA GLN A 47 4.02 -2.44 -3.88
C GLN A 47 3.37 -2.19 -2.53
N GLY A 48 2.16 -1.63 -2.54
CA GLY A 48 1.33 -1.42 -1.35
C GLY A 48 0.34 -2.56 -1.13
N ASN A 49 -0.05 -2.78 0.11
CA ASN A 49 -1.11 -3.70 0.49
C ASN A 49 -2.51 -3.06 0.36
N GLY A 50 -3.55 -3.81 0.73
CA GLY A 50 -4.96 -3.37 0.62
C GLY A 50 -5.36 -2.15 1.48
N TYR A 51 -4.48 -1.68 2.37
CA TYR A 51 -4.67 -0.52 3.22
C TYR A 51 -3.81 0.68 2.78
N THR A 52 -3.04 0.50 1.70
CA THR A 52 -2.16 1.53 1.17
C THR A 52 -2.87 2.32 0.09
N GLY A 53 -2.89 3.65 0.19
CA GLY A 53 -3.43 4.52 -0.87
C GLY A 53 -2.48 4.68 -2.05
N THR A 54 -3.03 4.99 -3.23
CA THR A 54 -2.25 5.26 -4.45
C THR A 54 -1.27 6.43 -4.27
N GLU A 55 -1.72 7.53 -3.67
CA GLU A 55 -0.87 8.68 -3.35
C GLU A 55 0.34 8.26 -2.49
N ARG A 56 0.11 7.42 -1.48
CA ARG A 56 1.19 6.90 -0.65
C ARG A 56 2.19 6.06 -1.45
N ALA A 57 1.72 5.28 -2.42
CA ALA A 57 2.59 4.49 -3.28
C ALA A 57 3.44 5.38 -4.21
N GLU A 58 2.85 6.43 -4.78
CA GLU A 58 3.53 7.39 -5.65
C GLU A 58 4.60 8.19 -4.88
N ASP A 59 4.25 8.70 -3.70
CA ASP A 59 5.18 9.40 -2.81
C ASP A 59 6.37 8.52 -2.42
N ILE A 60 6.14 7.24 -2.09
CA ILE A 60 7.22 6.34 -1.67
C ILE A 60 8.16 6.05 -2.85
N VAL A 61 7.65 5.84 -4.07
CA VAL A 61 8.52 5.65 -5.24
C VAL A 61 9.32 6.91 -5.53
N LEU A 62 8.71 8.09 -5.41
CA LEU A 62 9.39 9.37 -5.60
C LEU A 62 10.49 9.59 -4.56
N LEU A 63 10.18 9.36 -3.29
CA LEU A 63 11.14 9.45 -2.19
C LEU A 63 12.30 8.46 -2.38
N ARG A 64 12.00 7.20 -2.71
CA ARG A 64 13.05 6.19 -2.95
C ARG A 64 13.92 6.56 -4.16
N SER A 65 13.34 7.17 -5.18
CA SER A 65 14.07 7.68 -6.35
C SER A 65 15.07 8.77 -5.94
N ALA A 66 14.67 9.68 -5.06
CA ALA A 66 15.53 10.72 -4.53
C ALA A 66 16.65 10.15 -3.64
N GLU A 67 16.33 9.21 -2.74
CA GLU A 67 17.35 8.53 -1.93
C GLU A 67 18.38 7.80 -2.78
N LEU A 68 17.93 7.04 -3.77
CA LEU A 68 18.83 6.31 -4.65
C LEU A 68 19.74 7.28 -5.42
N THR A 69 19.19 8.40 -5.88
CA THR A 69 19.98 9.47 -6.53
C THR A 69 21.10 9.98 -5.61
N LEU A 70 20.77 10.31 -4.37
CA LEU A 70 21.74 10.82 -3.40
C LEU A 70 22.77 9.77 -2.98
N THR A 71 22.36 8.52 -2.76
CA THR A 71 23.24 7.41 -2.37
C THR A 71 24.28 7.11 -3.46
N HIS A 72 23.94 7.31 -4.73
CA HIS A 72 24.87 7.16 -5.85
C HIS A 72 25.72 8.43 -6.14
N GLY A 73 25.64 9.45 -5.29
CA GLY A 73 26.45 10.68 -5.43
C GLY A 73 25.92 11.68 -6.47
N PHE A 74 24.69 11.49 -6.96
CA PHE A 74 24.01 12.43 -7.84
C PHE A 74 23.19 13.43 -7.03
N THR A 75 22.79 14.54 -7.67
CA THR A 75 22.03 15.61 -6.99
C THR A 75 20.65 15.80 -7.58
N HIS A 76 20.48 15.51 -8.87
CA HIS A 76 19.23 15.70 -9.60
C HIS A 76 18.84 14.42 -10.32
N PHE A 77 17.55 14.24 -10.56
CA PHE A 77 17.06 13.19 -11.43
C PHE A 77 15.86 13.65 -12.25
N VAL A 78 15.61 12.94 -13.33
CA VAL A 78 14.38 13.06 -14.12
C VAL A 78 13.68 11.72 -14.17
N ILE A 79 12.35 11.74 -14.20
CA ILE A 79 11.55 10.54 -14.40
C ILE A 79 11.30 10.41 -15.91
N VAL A 80 11.84 9.35 -16.51
CA VAL A 80 11.70 9.08 -17.96
C VAL A 80 10.52 8.16 -18.27
N ASP A 81 10.07 7.39 -17.28
CA ASP A 81 8.91 6.51 -17.39
C ASP A 81 8.26 6.41 -16.01
N ALA A 82 6.93 6.51 -15.95
CA ALA A 82 6.15 6.41 -14.73
C ALA A 82 4.89 5.59 -14.98
N THR A 83 4.66 4.57 -14.16
CA THR A 83 3.48 3.72 -14.24
C THR A 83 2.86 3.56 -12.86
N SER A 84 1.55 3.80 -12.76
CA SER A 84 0.74 3.57 -11.56
C SER A 84 -0.40 2.61 -11.92
N ARG A 85 -0.51 1.50 -11.18
CA ARG A 85 -1.55 0.48 -11.39
C ARG A 85 -2.12 0.02 -10.07
N ILE A 86 -3.43 -0.28 -10.06
CA ILE A 86 -4.11 -0.90 -8.93
C ILE A 86 -4.37 -2.36 -9.27
N GLU A 87 -3.88 -3.26 -8.42
CA GLU A 87 -4.25 -4.67 -8.43
C GLU A 87 -5.45 -4.87 -7.51
N ARG A 88 -6.51 -5.53 -8.00
CA ARG A 88 -7.73 -5.77 -7.22
C ARG A 88 -7.83 -7.25 -6.91
N ASP A 89 -7.88 -7.57 -5.63
CA ASP A 89 -8.20 -8.91 -5.13
C ASP A 89 -9.60 -8.90 -4.54
N SER A 90 -10.28 -10.04 -4.54
CA SER A 90 -11.58 -10.16 -3.90
C SER A 90 -11.71 -11.46 -3.13
N PHE A 91 -12.39 -11.40 -1.99
CA PHE A 91 -12.73 -12.56 -1.19
C PHE A 91 -14.24 -12.57 -0.92
N THR A 92 -14.90 -13.66 -1.31
CA THR A 92 -16.34 -13.86 -1.06
C THR A 92 -16.53 -14.69 0.19
N THR A 93 -17.28 -14.16 1.16
CA THR A 93 -17.61 -14.90 2.37
C THR A 93 -18.56 -16.06 2.06
N PRO A 94 -18.42 -17.22 2.74
CA PRO A 94 -19.34 -18.33 2.55
C PRO A 94 -20.80 -17.93 2.81
N VAL A 95 -21.72 -18.63 2.15
CA VAL A 95 -23.16 -18.48 2.35
C VAL A 95 -23.66 -19.59 3.27
N GLN A 96 -24.47 -19.25 4.27
CA GLN A 96 -25.20 -20.21 5.11
C GLN A 96 -26.70 -20.02 4.91
N SER A 97 -27.40 -21.13 4.67
CA SER A 97 -28.86 -21.15 4.52
C SER A 97 -29.47 -22.05 5.57
N HIS A 98 -30.39 -21.50 6.36
CA HIS A 98 -31.16 -22.22 7.37
C HIS A 98 -32.60 -22.38 6.88
N THR A 99 -33.07 -23.61 6.70
CA THR A 99 -34.45 -23.89 6.30
C THR A 99 -35.20 -24.57 7.44
N THR A 100 -36.28 -23.95 7.88
CA THR A 100 -37.20 -24.51 8.88
C THR A 100 -38.49 -24.93 8.18
N ALA A 101 -38.85 -26.20 8.26
CA ALA A 101 -40.09 -26.73 7.71
C ALA A 101 -41.05 -27.16 8.81
N ASN A 102 -42.33 -26.80 8.67
CA ASN A 102 -43.42 -27.25 9.52
C ASN A 102 -44.33 -28.14 8.68
N VAL A 103 -44.75 -29.29 9.21
CA VAL A 103 -45.66 -30.22 8.55
C VAL A 103 -46.82 -30.52 9.48
N THR A 104 -48.04 -30.40 8.96
CA THR A 104 -49.28 -30.72 9.65
C THR A 104 -50.05 -31.75 8.84
N THR A 105 -50.44 -32.86 9.50
CA THR A 105 -51.20 -33.95 8.88
C THR A 105 -52.67 -33.86 9.28
N ILE A 106 -53.58 -33.87 8.29
CA ILE A 106 -55.04 -33.91 8.50
C ILE A 106 -55.61 -35.04 7.63
N GLY A 107 -56.14 -36.08 8.27
CA GLY A 107 -56.61 -37.30 7.57
C GLY A 107 -55.48 -37.97 6.79
N ASN A 108 -55.70 -38.25 5.51
CA ASN A 108 -54.69 -38.81 4.58
C ASN A 108 -53.85 -37.74 3.86
N HIS A 109 -53.94 -36.46 4.24
CA HIS A 109 -53.21 -35.36 3.58
C HIS A 109 -52.18 -34.73 4.51
N ALA A 110 -50.98 -34.48 3.98
CA ALA A 110 -49.91 -33.75 4.66
C ALA A 110 -49.75 -32.37 4.02
N TYR A 111 -49.85 -31.32 4.83
CA TYR A 111 -49.61 -29.94 4.44
C TYR A 111 -48.33 -29.46 5.09
N GLY A 112 -47.47 -28.79 4.35
CA GLY A 112 -46.22 -28.26 4.89
C GLY A 112 -45.93 -26.85 4.43
N SER A 113 -45.23 -26.09 5.26
CA SER A 113 -44.63 -24.82 4.90
C SER A 113 -43.15 -24.83 5.26
N ALA A 114 -42.32 -24.22 4.43
CA ALA A 114 -40.89 -24.08 4.70
C ALA A 114 -40.50 -22.61 4.61
N HIS A 115 -39.60 -22.18 5.51
CA HIS A 115 -39.02 -20.86 5.51
C HIS A 115 -37.50 -20.99 5.48
N THR A 116 -36.85 -20.34 4.51
CA THR A 116 -35.40 -20.36 4.34
C THR A 116 -34.82 -18.97 4.58
N THR A 117 -33.84 -18.87 5.48
CA THR A 117 -33.07 -17.65 5.74
C THR A 117 -31.63 -17.86 5.29
N THR A 118 -31.13 -16.99 4.42
CA THR A 118 -29.77 -17.08 3.87
C THR A 118 -28.95 -15.88 4.32
N THR A 119 -27.78 -16.14 4.89
CA THR A 119 -26.84 -15.13 5.42
C THR A 119 -25.44 -15.37 4.85
N GLY A 120 -24.72 -14.30 4.52
CA GLY A 120 -23.37 -14.36 3.95
C GLY A 120 -23.35 -14.08 2.44
N GLY A 121 -22.26 -14.45 1.77
CA GLY A 121 -22.09 -14.20 0.32
C GLY A 121 -21.59 -12.79 -0.03
N GLN A 122 -21.10 -12.03 0.95
CA GLN A 122 -20.54 -10.71 0.71
C GLN A 122 -19.16 -10.84 0.05
N THR A 123 -18.94 -10.12 -1.04
CA THR A 123 -17.64 -10.04 -1.71
C THR A 123 -16.91 -8.78 -1.26
N ILE A 124 -15.76 -8.96 -0.61
CA ILE A 124 -14.89 -7.87 -0.17
C ILE A 124 -13.80 -7.69 -1.21
N VAL A 125 -13.65 -6.48 -1.76
CA VAL A 125 -12.62 -6.15 -2.74
C VAL A 125 -11.50 -5.36 -2.06
N PHE A 126 -10.27 -5.82 -2.23
CA PHE A 126 -9.05 -5.17 -1.76
C PHE A 126 -8.30 -4.55 -2.94
N SER A 127 -7.86 -3.30 -2.81
CA SER A 127 -7.10 -2.59 -3.83
C SER A 127 -5.65 -2.41 -3.38
N LYS A 128 -4.70 -2.97 -4.11
CA LYS A 128 -3.27 -2.95 -3.84
C LYS A 128 -2.58 -2.06 -4.88
N PRO A 129 -2.17 -0.83 -4.53
CA PRO A 129 -1.50 0.06 -5.47
C PRO A 129 -0.07 -0.40 -5.74
N ARG A 130 0.37 -0.24 -6.98
CA ARG A 130 1.73 -0.46 -7.44
C ARG A 130 2.16 0.72 -8.28
N SER A 131 3.24 1.36 -7.88
CA SER A 131 3.83 2.48 -8.61
C SER A 131 5.24 2.13 -9.04
N THR A 132 5.70 2.64 -10.19
CA THR A 132 7.04 2.40 -10.72
C THR A 132 7.52 3.63 -11.46
N ASN A 133 8.72 4.10 -11.13
CA ASN A 133 9.42 5.16 -11.83
C ASN A 133 10.72 4.59 -12.42
N THR A 134 11.00 4.92 -13.67
CA THR A 134 12.35 4.81 -14.22
C THR A 134 12.94 6.22 -14.22
N ILE A 135 14.10 6.36 -13.58
CA ILE A 135 14.77 7.65 -13.39
C ILE A 135 16.14 7.64 -14.06
N VAL A 136 16.56 8.83 -14.50
CA VAL A 136 17.93 9.11 -14.93
C VAL A 136 18.50 10.14 -13.97
N ALA A 137 19.63 9.82 -13.35
CA ALA A 137 20.29 10.63 -12.34
C ALA A 137 21.46 11.45 -12.94
N PHE A 138 21.71 12.62 -12.35
CA PHE A 138 22.69 13.60 -12.80
C PHE A 138 23.41 14.26 -11.62
N ALA A 139 24.71 14.53 -11.78
CA ALA A 139 25.53 15.16 -10.75
C ALA A 139 25.21 16.65 -10.53
N GLY A 140 24.51 17.27 -11.49
CA GLY A 140 24.00 18.64 -11.41
C GLY A 140 22.70 18.76 -12.20
N ARG A 141 22.11 19.95 -12.23
CA ARG A 141 20.87 20.20 -12.98
C ARG A 141 21.14 20.13 -14.49
N PRO A 142 20.59 19.14 -15.23
CA PRO A 142 20.77 19.06 -16.67
C PRO A 142 19.96 20.14 -17.40
N ASP A 143 20.46 20.60 -18.55
CA ASP A 143 19.75 21.47 -19.49
C ASP A 143 18.93 20.63 -20.47
N ILE A 144 17.78 20.15 -20.00
CA ILE A 144 16.83 19.37 -20.80
C ILE A 144 15.42 19.92 -20.67
N PRO A 145 14.60 19.84 -21.74
CA PRO A 145 13.20 20.18 -21.66
C PRO A 145 12.48 19.16 -20.79
N GLY A 146 12.02 19.56 -19.61
CA GLY A 146 11.25 18.69 -18.73
C GLY A 146 11.33 19.08 -17.26
N MET A 147 10.59 18.33 -16.44
CA MET A 147 10.65 18.46 -14.99
C MET A 147 11.90 17.76 -14.47
N VAL A 148 12.78 18.53 -13.84
CA VAL A 148 13.97 18.03 -13.13
C VAL A 148 13.71 18.13 -11.64
N TYR A 149 13.91 17.02 -10.93
CA TYR A 149 13.77 16.95 -9.49
C TYR A 149 15.13 17.13 -8.82
N ASP A 150 15.19 18.03 -7.84
CA ASP A 150 16.29 18.07 -6.87
C ASP A 150 16.04 16.97 -5.82
N ALA A 151 16.97 16.03 -5.70
CA ALA A 151 16.80 14.88 -4.82
C ALA A 151 16.78 15.27 -3.35
N ARG A 152 17.56 16.29 -2.94
CA ARG A 152 17.56 16.78 -1.55
C ARG A 152 16.22 17.44 -1.22
N MET A 153 15.69 18.26 -2.14
CA MET A 153 14.39 18.92 -1.94
C MET A 153 13.24 17.92 -1.79
N ILE A 154 13.22 16.85 -2.60
CA ILE A 154 12.23 15.78 -2.47
C ILE A 154 12.38 15.07 -1.12
N CYS A 155 13.60 14.77 -0.70
CA CYS A 155 13.87 14.15 0.57
C CYS A 155 13.41 15.00 1.77
N ASP A 156 13.65 16.31 1.73
CA ASP A 156 13.29 17.21 2.82
C ASP A 156 11.76 17.43 2.89
N SER A 157 11.07 17.38 1.76
CA SER A 157 9.61 17.57 1.69
C SER A 157 8.81 16.29 1.93
N VAL A 158 9.23 15.16 1.35
CA VAL A 158 8.51 13.88 1.40
C VAL A 158 9.03 12.97 2.51
N GLY A 159 10.33 12.99 2.79
CA GLY A 159 10.97 12.14 3.81
C GLY A 159 10.33 12.21 5.20
N PRO A 160 10.00 13.40 5.74
CA PRO A 160 9.33 13.53 7.03
C PRO A 160 7.96 12.81 7.11
N LYS A 161 7.20 12.74 6.01
CA LYS A 161 5.90 12.01 5.94
C LYS A 161 6.06 10.52 6.22
N TYR A 162 7.24 9.96 5.93
CA TYR A 162 7.56 8.54 6.07
C TYR A 162 8.60 8.22 7.14
N LYS A 163 9.07 9.24 7.88
CA LYS A 163 10.14 9.13 8.89
C LYS A 163 11.46 8.62 8.29
N VAL A 164 11.77 9.07 7.07
CA VAL A 164 12.98 8.71 6.34
C VAL A 164 13.93 9.89 6.30
N ILE A 165 15.21 9.65 6.57
CA ILE A 165 16.28 10.64 6.49
C ILE A 165 17.20 10.24 5.34
N CYS A 166 17.17 10.99 4.26
CA CYS A 166 18.00 10.71 3.09
C CYS A 166 19.46 11.10 3.34
N GLY A 167 20.38 10.23 2.91
CA GLY A 167 21.82 10.50 2.99
C GLY A 167 22.49 10.15 4.32
N ALA A 168 21.88 9.28 5.14
CA ALA A 168 22.51 8.70 6.34
C ALA A 168 23.61 7.66 6.03
N GLY A 169 24.23 7.74 4.86
CA GLY A 169 25.24 6.82 4.35
C GLY A 169 26.36 7.58 3.65
N ILE A 170 27.03 8.44 4.42
CA ILE A 170 28.40 8.92 4.17
C ILE A 170 29.15 8.84 5.49
#